data_AF-A0A1E3YKA1-F1
#
_entry.id   AF-A0A1E3YKA1-F1
#
_cell.length_a   1.000
_cell.length_b   1.000
_cell.length_c   1.000
_cell.angle_alpha   90.00
_cell.angle_beta   90.00
_cell.angle_gamma   90.00
#
_symmetry.space_group_name_H-M   'P 1'
#
loop_
_entity.id
_entity.type
_entity.pdbx_description
1 polymer ?
#
loop_
_entity_poly.entity_id
_entity_poly.type
_entity_poly.pdbx_seq_one_letter_code
_entity_poly.pdbx_strand_id
1 'polypeptide(L)'
;MMLTRGDAVPHFTVHGLDGTPVAYLDIWQQRNLVLAVLGDPAPSDEADAWVREGASYADEFSRLEATVVITRDVVAGLPAPAVLVADRWGEIAVAASGPDALSRLSALEALEWLRFVSHACPECEGEAL
;
A
#
# COMPACT_ATOMS: atom_id res chain seq x y z
N MET A 1 15.36 5.51 9.16
CA MET A 1 14.60 4.38 9.72
C MET A 1 13.70 3.86 8.62
N MET A 2 13.67 2.55 8.41
CA MET A 2 12.88 1.90 7.36
C MET A 2 11.57 1.43 8.00
N LEU A 3 10.44 1.73 7.37
CA LEU A 3 9.11 1.36 7.87
C LEU A 3 8.93 -0.16 7.88
N THR A 4 8.33 -0.67 8.94
CA THR A 4 8.08 -2.09 9.18
C THR A 4 6.66 -2.32 9.68
N ARG A 5 6.30 -3.59 9.89
CA ARG A 5 4.98 -3.96 10.43
C ARG A 5 4.77 -3.36 11.82
N GLY A 6 3.57 -2.84 12.08
CA GLY A 6 3.18 -2.19 13.34
C GLY A 6 3.55 -0.70 13.42
N ASP A 7 4.37 -0.20 12.49
CA ASP A 7 4.62 1.23 12.38
C ASP A 7 3.38 1.95 11.83
N ALA A 8 3.22 3.22 12.21
CA ALA A 8 2.21 4.09 11.61
C ALA A 8 2.68 4.59 10.24
N VAL A 9 1.76 4.63 9.28
CA VAL A 9 2.00 5.27 7.98
C VAL A 9 2.32 6.75 8.19
N PRO A 10 3.43 7.26 7.65
CA PRO A 10 3.76 8.67 7.74
C PRO A 10 2.79 9.50 6.91
N HIS A 11 2.52 10.73 7.34
CA HIS A 11 1.72 11.64 6.53
C HIS A 11 2.44 11.96 5.22
N PHE A 12 1.73 11.84 4.10
CA PHE A 12 2.23 12.19 2.78
C PHE A 12 1.19 12.92 1.94
N THR A 13 1.69 13.64 0.94
CA THR A 13 0.92 14.17 -0.17
C THR A 13 1.72 13.89 -1.42
N VAL A 14 1.12 13.14 -2.34
CA VAL A 14 1.77 12.65 -3.56
C VAL A 14 0.83 12.79 -4.74
N HIS A 15 1.37 12.62 -5.95
CA HIS A 15 0.58 12.52 -7.16
C HIS A 15 0.51 11.06 -7.60
N GLY A 16 -0.70 10.64 -7.99
CA GLY A 16 -0.91 9.39 -8.71
C GLY A 16 -0.20 9.41 -10.06
N LEU A 17 -0.12 8.25 -10.73
CA LEU A 17 0.45 8.17 -12.08
C LEU A 17 -0.27 9.01 -13.14
N ASP A 18 -1.55 9.33 -12.89
CA ASP A 18 -2.38 10.20 -13.71
C ASP A 18 -2.24 11.70 -13.35
N GLY A 19 -1.41 12.03 -12.36
CA GLY A 19 -1.23 13.38 -11.84
C GLY A 19 -2.28 13.81 -10.81
N THR A 20 -3.23 12.94 -10.45
CA THR A 20 -4.24 13.26 -9.42
C THR A 20 -3.57 13.40 -8.05
N PRO A 21 -3.77 14.50 -7.32
CA PRO A 21 -3.21 14.66 -5.99
C PRO A 21 -3.92 13.72 -5.00
N VAL A 22 -3.13 13.08 -4.14
CA VAL A 22 -3.60 12.19 -3.07
C VAL A 22 -2.96 12.63 -1.76
N ALA A 23 -3.78 13.02 -0.79
CA ALA A 23 -3.34 13.28 0.57
C ALA A 23 -3.71 12.09 1.47
N TYR A 24 -2.74 11.61 2.26
CA TYR A 24 -2.98 10.50 3.19
C TYR A 24 -4.11 10.81 4.20
N LEU A 25 -4.29 12.08 4.55
CA LEU A 25 -5.35 12.52 5.46
C LEU A 25 -6.77 12.25 4.93
N ASP A 26 -6.95 12.12 3.61
CA ASP A 26 -8.25 11.78 3.01
C ASP A 26 -8.54 10.26 3.04
N ILE A 27 -7.52 9.45 3.39
CA ILE A 27 -7.58 7.99 3.47
C ILE A 27 -7.66 7.55 4.94
N TRP A 28 -6.89 8.22 5.81
CA TRP A 28 -6.78 7.87 7.22
C TRP A 28 -8.14 7.86 7.93
N GLN A 29 -8.38 6.82 8.72
CA GLN A 29 -9.66 6.50 9.40
C GLN A 29 -10.85 6.23 8.47
N GLN A 30 -10.67 6.22 7.15
CA GLN A 30 -11.74 5.98 6.19
C GLN A 30 -11.56 4.67 5.43
N ARG A 31 -10.33 4.39 4.96
CA ARG A 31 -10.06 3.33 3.99
C ARG A 31 -8.72 2.65 4.27
N ASN A 32 -8.62 1.36 3.92
CA ASN A 32 -7.33 0.68 3.92
C ASN A 32 -6.41 1.30 2.85
N LEU A 33 -5.10 1.14 2.99
CA LEU A 33 -4.12 1.72 2.07
C LEU A 33 -3.24 0.64 1.45
N VAL A 34 -3.06 0.70 0.14
CA VAL A 34 -1.91 0.11 -0.57
C VAL A 34 -1.15 1.27 -1.18
N LEU A 35 0.12 1.43 -0.81
CA LEU A 35 0.98 2.47 -1.37
C LEU A 35 2.16 1.80 -2.08
N ALA A 36 2.26 2.00 -3.39
CA ALA A 36 3.38 1.60 -4.21
C ALA A 36 4.16 2.83 -4.69
N VAL A 37 5.41 2.96 -4.25
CA VAL A 37 6.35 4.00 -4.65
C VAL A 37 7.34 3.40 -5.64
N LEU A 38 7.23 3.81 -6.90
CA LEU A 38 8.02 3.21 -8.00
C LEU A 38 9.45 3.78 -8.06
N GLY A 39 9.63 5.04 -7.70
CA GLY A 39 10.90 5.76 -7.86
C GLY A 39 11.17 6.25 -9.30
N ASP A 40 12.36 6.83 -9.48
CA ASP A 40 12.87 7.45 -10.72
C ASP A 40 14.36 7.03 -10.91
N PRO A 41 14.88 6.65 -12.12
CA PRO A 41 14.28 6.73 -13.46
C PRO A 41 14.18 5.42 -14.28
N ALA A 42 13.51 5.54 -15.43
CA ALA A 42 13.10 4.53 -16.43
C ALA A 42 11.95 3.58 -16.02
N PRO A 43 11.02 3.25 -16.95
CA PRO A 43 10.09 2.16 -16.73
C PRO A 43 10.90 0.88 -16.48
N SER A 44 10.80 0.34 -15.26
CA SER A 44 11.25 -1.00 -14.97
C SER A 44 10.13 -1.97 -15.31
N ASP A 45 10.48 -3.15 -15.83
CA ASP A 45 9.50 -4.20 -16.10
C ASP A 45 8.68 -4.54 -14.85
N GLU A 46 9.27 -4.40 -13.65
CA GLU A 46 8.59 -4.58 -12.37
C GLU A 46 7.55 -3.49 -12.09
N ALA A 47 7.84 -2.22 -12.36
CA ALA A 47 6.88 -1.14 -12.19
C ALA A 47 5.69 -1.29 -13.14
N ASP A 48 5.95 -1.62 -14.40
CA ASP A 48 4.90 -1.86 -15.39
C ASP A 48 4.09 -3.13 -15.06
N ALA A 49 4.75 -4.18 -14.55
CA ALA A 49 4.08 -5.37 -14.07
C ALA A 49 3.16 -5.06 -12.88
N TRP A 50 3.65 -4.32 -11.88
CA TRP A 50 2.86 -3.95 -10.70
C TRP A 50 1.63 -3.13 -11.09
N VAL A 51 1.78 -2.13 -11.98
CA VAL A 51 0.66 -1.31 -12.48
C VAL A 51 -0.36 -2.16 -13.23
N ARG A 52 0.07 -3.05 -14.13
CA ARG A 52 -0.83 -3.92 -14.90
C ARG A 52 -1.55 -4.94 -14.01
N GLU A 53 -0.82 -5.54 -13.08
CA GLU A 53 -1.37 -6.51 -12.13
C GLU A 53 -2.36 -5.81 -11.18
N GLY A 54 -1.99 -4.67 -10.61
CA GLY A 54 -2.87 -3.88 -9.75
C GLY A 54 -4.15 -3.44 -10.45
N ALA A 55 -4.07 -3.04 -11.72
CA ALA A 55 -5.24 -2.71 -12.52
C ALA A 55 -6.16 -3.93 -12.75
N SER A 56 -5.60 -5.14 -12.82
CA SER A 56 -6.37 -6.38 -12.97
C SER A 56 -7.16 -6.76 -11.70
N TYR A 57 -6.81 -6.18 -10.55
CA TYR A 57 -7.46 -6.40 -9.25
C TYR A 57 -8.19 -5.17 -8.69
N ALA A 58 -8.44 -4.15 -9.52
CA ALA A 58 -9.04 -2.89 -9.07
C ALA A 58 -10.39 -3.08 -8.35
N ASP A 59 -11.23 -3.99 -8.84
CA ASP A 59 -12.54 -4.29 -8.25
C ASP A 59 -12.42 -5.00 -6.89
N GLU A 60 -11.44 -5.89 -6.73
CA GLU A 60 -11.13 -6.56 -5.47
C GLU A 60 -10.60 -5.57 -4.43
N PHE A 61 -9.68 -4.68 -4.81
CA PHE A 61 -9.21 -3.61 -3.91
C PHE A 61 -10.36 -2.71 -3.46
N SER A 62 -11.24 -2.33 -4.39
CA SER A 62 -12.42 -1.52 -4.08
C SER A 62 -13.38 -2.22 -3.10
N ARG A 63 -13.62 -3.53 -3.29
CA ARG A 63 -14.46 -4.36 -2.39
C ARG A 63 -13.88 -4.50 -0.98
N LEU A 64 -12.57 -4.39 -0.83
CA LEU A 64 -11.87 -4.38 0.47
C LEU A 64 -11.71 -2.97 1.05
N GLU A 65 -12.48 -2.00 0.54
CA GLU A 65 -12.46 -0.61 0.96
C GLU A 65 -11.05 0.02 0.93
N ALA A 66 -10.18 -0.48 0.05
CA ALA A 66 -8.82 0.01 -0.06
C ALA A 66 -8.74 1.20 -1.03
N THR A 67 -7.82 2.11 -0.74
CA THR A 67 -7.30 3.09 -1.69
C THR A 67 -5.93 2.60 -2.14
N VAL A 68 -5.77 2.38 -3.45
CA VAL A 68 -4.48 2.03 -4.06
C VAL A 68 -3.83 3.29 -4.58
N VAL A 69 -2.69 3.65 -4.02
CA VAL A 69 -1.90 4.81 -4.41
C VAL A 69 -0.63 4.32 -5.10
N ILE A 70 -0.49 4.64 -6.38
CA ILE A 70 0.72 4.35 -7.15
C ILE A 70 1.36 5.67 -7.51
N THR A 71 2.60 5.89 -7.08
CA THR A 71 3.28 7.18 -7.23
C THR A 71 4.76 7.02 -7.58
N ARG A 72 5.32 8.07 -8.18
CA ARG A 72 6.76 8.28 -8.35
C ARG A 72 7.32 9.31 -7.37
N ASP A 73 6.45 9.99 -6.63
CA ASP A 73 6.85 11.00 -5.66
C ASP A 73 7.58 10.35 -4.48
N VAL A 74 8.49 11.12 -3.88
CA VAL A 74 9.22 10.69 -2.70
C VAL A 74 8.28 10.70 -1.49
N VAL A 75 8.23 9.57 -0.78
CA VAL A 75 7.51 9.44 0.49
C VAL A 75 8.53 9.35 1.63
N ALA A 76 8.43 10.25 2.60
CA ALA A 76 9.38 10.31 3.72
C ALA A 76 9.36 9.00 4.52
N GLY A 77 10.54 8.43 4.79
CA GLY A 77 10.68 7.16 5.52
C GLY A 77 10.45 5.90 4.67
N LEU A 78 10.11 6.05 3.40
CA LEU A 78 9.85 4.94 2.48
C LEU A 78 10.76 5.06 1.23
N PRO A 79 11.94 4.40 1.22
CA PRO A 79 12.87 4.50 0.11
C PRO A 79 12.32 3.77 -1.12
N ALA A 80 12.28 4.44 -2.27
CA ALA A 80 11.85 3.83 -3.52
C ALA A 80 12.91 2.86 -4.09
N PRO A 81 12.52 1.74 -4.75
CA PRO A 81 11.16 1.23 -4.86
C PRO A 81 10.65 0.69 -3.52
N ALA A 82 9.34 0.85 -3.28
CA ALA A 82 8.70 0.31 -2.09
C ALA A 82 7.21 0.05 -2.29
N VAL A 83 6.69 -0.89 -1.50
CA VAL A 83 5.26 -1.16 -1.36
C VAL A 83 4.94 -1.32 0.12
N LEU A 84 3.81 -0.78 0.56
CA LEU A 84 3.24 -1.12 1.87
C LEU A 84 1.74 -1.33 1.79
N VAL A 85 1.24 -2.09 2.75
CA VAL A 85 -0.19 -2.26 3.02
C VAL A 85 -0.45 -1.85 4.45
N ALA A 86 -1.45 -1.01 4.65
CA ALA A 86 -1.89 -0.57 5.96
C ALA A 86 -3.40 -0.67 6.09
N ASP A 87 -3.86 -0.86 7.32
CA ASP A 87 -5.28 -0.82 7.65
C ASP A 87 -5.83 0.61 7.65
N ARG A 88 -7.14 0.74 7.89
CA ARG A 88 -7.82 2.04 7.96
C ARG A 88 -7.33 2.96 9.08
N TRP A 89 -6.68 2.44 10.11
CA TRP A 89 -6.13 3.25 11.21
C TRP A 89 -4.70 3.72 10.91
N GLY A 90 -4.12 3.24 9.82
CA GLY A 90 -2.78 3.59 9.39
C GLY A 90 -1.71 2.69 9.97
N GLU A 91 -2.06 1.55 10.56
CA GLU A 91 -1.08 0.57 11.01
C GLU A 91 -0.60 -0.26 9.82
N ILE A 92 0.72 -0.29 9.61
CA ILE A 92 1.35 -1.05 8.53
C ILE A 92 1.27 -2.55 8.86
N ALA A 93 0.61 -3.31 8.00
CA ALA A 93 0.56 -4.77 8.10
C ALA A 93 1.78 -5.44 7.46
N VAL A 94 2.23 -4.89 6.34
CA VAL A 94 3.44 -5.33 5.63
C VAL A 94 4.07 -4.16 4.88
N ALA A 95 5.39 -4.16 4.79
CA ALA A 95 6.14 -3.24 3.93
C ALA A 95 7.33 -3.96 3.28
N ALA A 96 7.63 -3.57 2.05
CA ALA A 96 8.81 -3.96 1.31
C ALA A 96 9.46 -2.70 0.72
N SER A 97 10.78 -2.61 0.79
CA SER A 97 11.55 -1.59 0.07
C SER A 97 12.88 -2.16 -0.39
N GLY A 98 13.44 -1.55 -1.43
CA GLY A 98 14.66 -2.02 -2.10
C GLY A 98 14.43 -2.37 -3.57
N PRO A 99 15.48 -2.79 -4.29
CA PRO A 99 15.44 -2.98 -5.75
C PRO A 99 14.39 -3.98 -6.24
N ASP A 100 14.01 -4.95 -5.40
CA ASP A 100 13.05 -6.03 -5.66
C ASP A 100 11.72 -5.84 -4.91
N ALA A 101 11.47 -4.66 -4.34
CA ALA A 101 10.30 -4.45 -3.48
C ALA A 101 8.97 -4.67 -4.21
N LEU A 102 8.90 -4.30 -5.50
CA LEU A 102 7.70 -4.43 -6.32
C LEU A 102 7.42 -5.89 -6.69
N SER A 103 8.44 -6.72 -6.80
CA SER A 103 8.28 -8.16 -7.06
C SER A 103 8.08 -8.98 -5.78
N ARG A 104 8.68 -8.57 -4.65
CA ARG A 104 8.52 -9.21 -3.33
C ARG A 104 7.21 -8.86 -2.63
N LEU A 105 6.61 -7.74 -2.98
CA LEU A 105 5.27 -7.37 -2.56
C LEU A 105 4.50 -6.92 -3.80
N SER A 106 4.19 -7.92 -4.63
CA SER A 106 3.37 -7.80 -5.83
C SER A 106 1.98 -7.24 -5.52
N ALA A 107 1.23 -6.82 -6.53
CA ALA A 107 -0.13 -6.34 -6.32
C ALA A 107 -1.05 -7.48 -5.84
N LEU A 108 -0.81 -8.71 -6.29
CA LEU A 108 -1.50 -9.89 -5.75
C LEU A 108 -1.21 -10.09 -4.27
N GLU A 109 0.06 -10.08 -3.85
CA GLU A 109 0.42 -10.23 -2.44
C GLU A 109 -0.15 -9.09 -1.59
N ALA A 110 -0.12 -7.84 -2.10
CA ALA A 110 -0.74 -6.71 -1.42
C ALA A 110 -2.25 -6.92 -1.20
N LEU A 111 -2.95 -7.48 -2.20
CA LEU A 111 -4.36 -7.85 -2.08
C LEU A 111 -4.59 -8.96 -1.04
N GLU A 112 -3.71 -9.96 -0.96
CA GLU A 112 -3.79 -11.02 0.05
C GLU A 112 -3.60 -10.46 1.47
N TRP A 113 -2.65 -9.54 1.66
CA TRP A 113 -2.48 -8.83 2.93
C TRP A 113 -3.70 -7.97 3.28
N LEU A 114 -4.32 -7.31 2.30
CA LEU A 114 -5.58 -6.59 2.52
C LEU A 114 -6.71 -7.50 2.98
N ARG A 115 -6.84 -8.69 2.39
CA ARG A 115 -7.83 -9.69 2.83
C ARG A 115 -7.57 -10.09 4.27
N PHE A 116 -6.31 -10.35 4.62
CA PHE A 116 -5.91 -10.66 5.99
C PHE A 116 -6.31 -9.57 6.98
N VAL A 117 -5.95 -8.30 6.74
CA VAL A 117 -6.29 -7.19 7.67
C VAL A 117 -7.78 -6.89 7.70
N SER A 118 -8.50 -7.11 6.59
CA SER A 118 -9.95 -6.90 6.54
C SER A 118 -10.74 -7.99 7.28
N HIS A 119 -10.14 -9.18 7.46
CA HIS A 119 -10.72 -10.31 8.18
C HIS A 119 -10.24 -10.40 9.63
N ALA A 120 -9.13 -9.74 9.97
CA ALA A 120 -8.70 -9.52 11.33
C ALA A 120 -9.68 -8.56 12.02
N CYS A 121 -10.81 -9.12 12.48
CA CYS A 121 -11.77 -8.40 13.28
C CYS A 121 -11.23 -8.34 14.72
N PRO A 122 -10.81 -7.16 15.23
CA PRO A 122 -10.30 -7.05 16.60
C PRO A 122 -11.35 -7.41 17.66
N GLU A 123 -12.65 -7.40 17.32
CA GLU A 123 -13.72 -7.86 18.21
C GLU A 123 -13.80 -9.40 18.32
N CYS A 124 -13.27 -10.15 17.36
CA CYS A 124 -13.30 -11.62 17.38
C CYS A 124 -12.17 -12.24 18.21
N GLU A 125 -11.11 -11.49 18.48
CA GLU A 125 -10.01 -11.93 19.35
C GLU A 125 -10.27 -11.61 20.84
N GLY A 126 -11.39 -10.94 21.15
CA GLY A 126 -11.75 -10.46 22.49
C GLY A 126 -12.76 -11.29 23.28
N GLU A 127 -13.23 -12.44 22.77
CA GLU A 127 -14.13 -13.33 23.52
C GLU A 127 -13.70 -14.81 23.38
N ALA A 128 -12.55 -15.15 23.96
CA ALA A 128 -12.24 -16.52 24.32
C ALA A 128 -11.93 -16.61 25.82
N LEU A 129 -13.04 -16.69 26.58
CA LEU A 129 -13.21 -17.24 27.94
C LEU A 129 -12.39 -16.67 29.11
#